data_AF-A0A7K3ZP98-F1
#
_entry.id   AF-A0A7K3ZP98-F1
#
_cell.length_a   1.000
_cell.length_b   1.000
_cell.length_c   1.000
_cell.angle_alpha   90.00
_cell.angle_beta   90.00
_cell.angle_gamma   90.00
#
_symmetry.space_group_name_H-M   'P 1'
#
loop_
_entity.id
_entity.type
_entity.pdbx_description
1 polymer ?
#
loop_
_entity_poly.entity_id
_entity_poly.type
_entity_poly.pdbx_seq_one_letter_code
_entity_poly.pdbx_strand_id
1 'polypeptide(L)'
;MVSLHNRKFISADSDKCVGCQVCEYACSFTHDKVFNAVKSRIRVVRSNQSMKSIALTCRKCQEPACVAACPRDALSQSLETGTIIIDQDQCNGCGWCIEACNYGAMMMHPESKTVYVCDLCQYRPDGPQCVKWCPEEALTVVTSDVLAQKARLNAIKKLFQEHEELEK
;
A
#
# COMPACT_ATOMS: atom_id res chain seq x y z
N MET A 1 4.04 12.52 -17.80
CA MET A 1 3.19 11.99 -16.70
C MET A 1 2.97 10.50 -16.94
N VAL A 2 3.22 9.65 -15.95
CA VAL A 2 3.06 8.20 -16.05
C VAL A 2 1.58 7.87 -16.12
N SER A 3 1.20 7.13 -17.16
CA SER A 3 -0.16 6.60 -17.32
C SER A 3 -0.55 5.79 -16.10
N LEU A 4 -1.82 5.88 -15.68
CA LEU A 4 -2.39 5.10 -14.58
C LEU A 4 -2.05 3.60 -14.70
N HIS A 5 -2.13 3.08 -15.93
CA HIS A 5 -1.84 1.70 -16.33
C HIS A 5 -0.42 1.24 -15.98
N ASN A 6 0.54 2.18 -15.88
CA ASN A 6 1.95 1.91 -15.59
C ASN A 6 2.34 2.21 -14.14
N ARG A 7 1.42 2.75 -13.32
CA ARG A 7 1.72 3.05 -11.91
C ARG A 7 1.80 1.76 -11.11
N LYS A 8 2.94 1.57 -10.47
CA LYS A 8 3.21 0.39 -9.63
C LYS A 8 2.87 0.66 -8.18
N PHE A 9 2.14 -0.25 -7.56
CA PHE A 9 1.86 -0.27 -6.12
C PHE A 9 1.91 -1.70 -5.60
N ILE A 10 1.94 -1.85 -4.28
CA ILE A 10 1.92 -3.18 -3.66
C ILE A 10 0.47 -3.59 -3.45
N SER A 11 0.11 -4.80 -3.86
CA SER A 11 -1.16 -5.43 -3.54
C SER A 11 -0.92 -6.61 -2.61
N ALA A 12 -1.81 -6.76 -1.63
CA ALA A 12 -1.83 -7.88 -0.71
C ALA A 12 -2.89 -8.90 -1.11
N ASP A 13 -2.56 -10.17 -0.97
CA ASP A 13 -3.48 -11.30 -1.09
C ASP A 13 -3.99 -11.69 0.30
N SER A 14 -5.28 -11.49 0.56
CA SER A 14 -5.88 -11.74 1.86
C SER A 14 -5.97 -13.22 2.21
N ASP A 15 -5.93 -14.11 1.22
CA ASP A 15 -6.03 -15.56 1.45
C ASP A 15 -4.68 -16.15 1.87
N LYS A 16 -3.58 -15.45 1.58
CA LYS A 16 -2.22 -15.81 2.03
C LYS A 16 -1.78 -15.04 3.28
N CYS A 17 -2.33 -13.86 3.54
CA CYS A 17 -1.85 -13.01 4.61
C CYS A 17 -2.26 -13.54 6.00
N VAL A 18 -1.30 -14.07 6.76
CA VAL A 18 -1.49 -14.52 8.15
C VAL A 18 -1.35 -13.40 9.19
N GLY A 19 -1.11 -12.16 8.75
CA GLY A 19 -1.01 -11.00 9.64
C GLY A 19 0.21 -11.01 10.57
N CYS A 20 1.35 -11.57 10.16
CA CYS A 20 2.56 -11.69 11.00
C CYS A 20 3.33 -10.37 11.26
N GLN A 21 2.98 -9.27 10.58
CA GLN A 21 3.63 -7.94 10.69
C GLN A 21 5.12 -7.87 10.28
N VAL A 22 5.72 -8.95 9.76
CA VAL A 22 7.09 -8.94 9.24
C VAL A 22 7.30 -7.84 8.18
N CYS A 23 6.30 -7.61 7.33
CA CYS A 23 6.32 -6.55 6.33
C CYS A 23 6.42 -5.14 6.94
N GLU A 24 5.82 -4.91 8.12
CA GLU A 24 5.86 -3.62 8.81
C GLU A 24 7.25 -3.38 9.41
N TYR A 25 7.80 -4.39 10.09
CA TYR A 25 9.14 -4.32 10.66
C TYR A 25 10.23 -4.19 9.59
N ALA A 26 10.10 -4.92 8.47
CA ALA A 26 11.00 -4.77 7.34
C ALA A 26 10.94 -3.34 6.78
N CYS A 27 9.75 -2.74 6.72
CA CYS A 27 9.58 -1.38 6.24
C CYS A 27 10.21 -0.34 7.18
N SER A 28 9.91 -0.40 8.48
CA SER A 28 10.48 0.53 9.47
C SER A 28 11.99 0.39 9.59
N PHE A 29 12.52 -0.83 9.53
CA PHE A 29 13.96 -1.06 9.57
C PHE A 29 14.65 -0.49 8.31
N THR A 30 13.98 -0.56 7.17
CA THR A 30 14.53 -0.02 5.92
C THR A 30 14.71 1.50 5.97
N HIS A 31 13.69 2.22 6.44
CA HIS A 31 13.62 3.67 6.37
C HIS A 31 14.16 4.36 7.63
N ASP A 32 13.86 3.80 8.81
CA ASP A 32 14.09 4.43 10.11
C ASP A 32 15.10 3.66 10.97
N LYS A 33 15.67 2.56 10.45
CA LYS A 33 16.67 1.70 11.13
C LYS A 33 16.22 1.15 12.48
N VAL A 34 14.91 1.02 12.68
CA VAL A 34 14.31 0.50 13.90
C VAL A 34 13.25 -0.56 13.60
N PHE A 35 13.03 -1.48 14.54
CA PHE A 35 11.94 -2.45 14.50
C PHE A 35 10.72 -1.86 15.20
N ASN A 36 10.00 -0.97 14.52
CA ASN A 36 8.82 -0.32 15.06
C ASN A 36 7.72 -0.22 14.00
N ALA A 37 6.69 -1.04 14.15
CA ALA A 37 5.54 -1.07 13.25
C ALA A 37 4.83 0.30 13.11
N VAL A 38 4.87 1.17 14.13
CA VAL A 38 4.26 2.51 14.09
C VAL A 38 5.00 3.46 13.14
N LYS A 39 6.24 3.14 12.75
CA LYS A 39 7.04 3.87 11.74
C LYS A 39 7.00 3.22 10.33
N SER A 40 6.20 2.17 10.16
CA SER A 40 6.09 1.45 8.89
C SER A 40 5.23 2.19 7.86
N ARG A 41 5.62 2.17 6.58
CA ARG A 41 4.84 2.68 5.43
C ARG A 41 3.82 1.68 4.85
N ILE A 42 3.61 0.56 5.55
CA ILE A 42 2.62 -0.48 5.28
C ILE A 42 1.93 -0.86 6.59
N ARG A 43 0.63 -1.15 6.55
CA ARG A 43 -0.17 -1.44 7.76
C ARG A 43 -0.91 -2.77 7.62
N VAL A 44 -0.69 -3.70 8.53
CA VAL A 44 -1.47 -4.94 8.63
C VAL A 44 -2.77 -4.65 9.38
N VAL A 45 -3.89 -4.93 8.73
CA VAL A 45 -5.23 -4.89 9.33
C VAL A 45 -5.73 -6.31 9.49
N ARG A 46 -6.27 -6.63 10.67
CA ARG A 46 -6.86 -7.92 10.99
C ARG A 46 -8.36 -7.74 11.17
N SER A 47 -9.15 -8.48 10.43
CA SER A 47 -10.60 -8.47 10.52
C SER A 47 -11.06 -9.69 11.32
N ASN A 48 -11.50 -9.46 12.56
CA ASN A 48 -12.01 -10.53 13.43
C ASN A 48 -13.29 -11.17 12.87
N GLN A 49 -14.10 -10.41 12.13
CA GLN A 49 -15.36 -10.90 11.55
C GLN A 49 -15.14 -11.92 10.44
N SER A 50 -14.10 -11.73 9.62
CA SER A 50 -13.80 -12.61 8.49
C SER A 50 -12.64 -13.58 8.77
N MET A 51 -12.01 -13.47 9.95
CA MET A 51 -10.73 -14.10 10.28
C MET A 51 -9.64 -13.90 9.21
N LYS A 52 -9.72 -12.81 8.43
CA LYS A 52 -8.74 -12.48 7.39
C LYS A 52 -7.85 -11.34 7.86
N SER A 53 -6.61 -11.37 7.40
CA SER A 53 -5.69 -10.25 7.52
C SER A 53 -5.33 -9.71 6.14
N ILE A 54 -5.00 -8.43 6.05
CA ILE A 54 -4.52 -7.82 4.82
C ILE A 54 -3.54 -6.70 5.14
N ALA A 55 -2.50 -6.54 4.32
CA ALA A 55 -1.58 -5.42 4.44
C ALA A 55 -2.00 -4.28 3.48
N LEU A 56 -2.23 -3.10 4.04
CA LEU A 56 -2.62 -1.89 3.32
C LEU A 56 -1.39 -1.03 3.02
N THR A 57 -1.36 -0.47 1.82
CA THR A 57 -0.27 0.39 1.34
C THR A 57 -0.80 1.39 0.31
N CYS A 58 0.02 2.37 -0.05
CA CYS A 58 -0.38 3.42 -0.97
C CYS A 58 -0.68 2.85 -2.36
N ARG A 59 -1.84 3.22 -2.92
CA ARG A 59 -2.28 2.83 -4.27
C ARG A 59 -1.78 3.74 -5.39
N LYS A 60 -1.12 4.86 -5.05
CA LYS A 60 -0.61 5.86 -6.02
C LYS A 60 -1.70 6.36 -6.99
N CYS A 61 -2.85 6.73 -6.41
CA CYS A 61 -4.07 7.15 -7.11
C CYS A 61 -3.80 8.20 -8.19
N GLN A 62 -4.54 8.15 -9.31
CA GLN A 62 -4.46 9.16 -10.37
C GLN A 62 -4.74 10.56 -9.84
N GLU A 63 -5.80 10.68 -9.05
CA GLU A 63 -6.24 11.90 -8.38
C GLU A 63 -6.03 11.71 -6.88
N PRO A 64 -4.85 12.05 -6.34
CA PRO A 64 -4.52 11.79 -4.96
C PRO A 64 -5.27 12.76 -4.03
N ALA A 65 -6.40 12.30 -3.47
CA ALA A 65 -7.17 13.06 -2.46
C ALA A 65 -6.29 13.52 -1.28
N CYS A 66 -5.28 12.74 -0.91
CA CYS A 66 -4.33 13.12 0.14
C CYS A 66 -3.48 14.37 -0.21
N VAL A 67 -3.15 14.58 -1.49
CA VAL A 67 -2.46 15.78 -1.96
C VAL A 67 -3.42 16.96 -1.96
N ALA A 68 -4.62 16.78 -2.55
CA ALA A 68 -5.64 17.83 -2.64
C ALA A 68 -6.12 18.32 -1.26
N ALA A 69 -6.10 17.45 -0.24
CA ALA A 69 -6.49 17.78 1.12
C ALA A 69 -5.41 18.52 1.93
N CYS A 70 -4.20 18.70 1.40
CA CYS A 70 -3.13 19.37 2.15
C CYS A 70 -3.30 20.90 2.09
N PRO A 71 -3.61 21.60 3.19
CA PRO A 71 -3.81 23.05 3.18
C PRO A 71 -2.48 23.84 3.13
N ARG A 72 -1.34 23.14 3.09
CA ARG A 72 0.01 23.70 3.16
C ARG A 72 0.80 23.47 1.89
N ASP A 73 0.21 22.81 0.89
CA ASP A 73 0.89 22.38 -0.33
C ASP A 73 2.17 21.55 -0.08
N ALA A 74 2.24 20.88 1.08
CA ALA A 74 3.40 20.08 1.50
C ALA A 74 3.46 18.72 0.79
N LEU A 75 2.38 18.31 0.12
CA LEU A 75 2.29 17.03 -0.58
C LEU A 75 2.22 17.29 -2.09
N SER A 76 2.97 16.50 -2.85
CA SER A 76 2.88 16.47 -4.31
C SER A 76 2.93 15.03 -4.83
N GLN A 77 2.65 14.83 -6.11
CA GLN A 77 2.75 13.50 -6.74
C GLN A 77 3.78 13.52 -7.86
N SER A 78 4.72 12.58 -7.83
CA SER A 78 5.69 12.38 -8.91
C SER A 78 4.99 12.07 -10.22
N LEU A 79 5.29 12.85 -11.25
CA LEU A 79 4.78 12.64 -12.60
C LEU A 79 5.38 11.39 -13.27
N GLU A 80 6.46 10.82 -12.75
CA GLU A 80 7.14 9.66 -13.34
C GLU A 80 6.70 8.34 -12.71
N THR A 81 6.43 8.34 -11.41
CA THR A 81 6.18 7.10 -10.66
C THR A 81 4.81 7.07 -9.96
N GLY A 82 4.12 8.21 -9.87
CA GLY A 82 2.91 8.37 -9.08
C GLY A 82 3.16 8.33 -7.56
N THR A 83 4.42 8.29 -7.11
CA THR A 83 4.78 8.34 -5.69
C THR A 83 4.36 9.68 -5.09
N ILE A 84 3.77 9.65 -3.90
CA ILE A 84 3.48 10.86 -3.13
C ILE A 84 4.78 11.34 -2.49
N ILE A 85 5.16 12.58 -2.78
CA ILE A 85 6.34 13.26 -2.25
C ILE A 85 5.85 14.21 -1.15
N ILE A 86 6.55 14.22 -0.02
CA ILE A 86 6.20 15.03 1.15
C ILE A 86 7.37 15.95 1.45
N ASP A 87 7.13 17.25 1.35
CA ASP A 87 8.01 18.29 1.86
C ASP A 87 7.89 18.32 3.39
N GLN A 88 8.97 17.90 4.06
CA GLN A 88 9.01 17.78 5.52
C GLN A 88 9.08 19.14 6.21
N ASP A 89 9.59 20.17 5.55
CA ASP A 89 9.74 21.51 6.12
C ASP A 89 8.40 22.26 6.09
N GLN A 90 7.56 21.99 5.08
CA GLN A 90 6.22 22.58 4.97
C GLN A 90 5.13 21.82 5.74
N CYS A 91 5.33 20.51 5.97
CA CYS A 91 4.38 19.66 6.67
C CYS A 91 4.34 19.96 8.17
N ASN A 92 3.18 20.37 8.68
CA ASN A 92 2.98 20.65 10.11
C ASN A 92 2.24 19.54 10.88
N GLY A 93 1.98 18.39 10.24
CA GLY A 93 1.31 17.27 10.89
C GLY A 93 -0.19 17.42 11.13
N CYS A 94 -0.90 18.31 10.43
CA CYS A 94 -2.35 18.50 10.63
C CYS A 94 -3.24 17.27 10.38
N GLY A 95 -2.78 16.29 9.61
CA GLY A 95 -3.48 15.01 9.46
C GLY A 95 -4.62 14.96 8.42
N TRP A 96 -4.98 16.07 7.77
CA TRP A 96 -6.06 16.08 6.75
C TRP A 96 -5.85 15.07 5.61
N CYS A 97 -4.60 14.88 5.19
CA CYS A 97 -4.25 13.88 4.18
C CYS A 97 -4.45 12.43 4.65
N ILE A 98 -4.43 12.16 5.96
CA ILE A 98 -4.72 10.85 6.55
C ILE A 98 -6.20 10.56 6.44
N GLU A 99 -7.05 11.50 6.85
CA GLU A 99 -8.51 11.38 6.77
C GLU A 99 -8.99 11.27 5.31
N ALA A 100 -8.38 12.04 4.39
CA ALA A 100 -8.74 12.01 2.98
C ALA A 100 -8.32 10.72 2.24
N CYS A 101 -7.53 9.82 2.87
CA CYS A 101 -7.02 8.64 2.20
C CYS A 101 -8.02 7.48 2.21
N ASN A 102 -8.71 7.26 1.08
CA ASN A 102 -9.67 6.15 0.89
C ASN A 102 -9.09 4.73 1.11
N TYR A 103 -7.77 4.59 1.17
CA TYR A 103 -7.08 3.30 1.36
C TYR A 103 -6.36 3.21 2.72
N GLY A 104 -6.45 4.23 3.58
CA GLY A 104 -5.80 4.24 4.89
C GLY A 104 -4.26 4.12 4.83
N ALA A 105 -3.64 4.63 3.77
CA ALA A 105 -2.22 4.41 3.50
C ALA A 105 -1.29 5.54 4.01
N MET A 106 -1.85 6.69 4.37
CA MET A 106 -1.13 7.82 4.94
C MET A 106 -0.96 7.62 6.45
N MET A 107 0.23 7.87 6.97
CA MET A 107 0.53 7.68 8.40
C MET A 107 1.25 8.89 8.99
N MET A 108 1.12 9.09 10.29
CA MET A 108 1.80 10.14 11.05
C MET A 108 3.02 9.57 11.75
N HIS A 109 4.19 10.14 11.49
CA HIS A 109 5.43 9.68 12.08
C HIS A 109 5.50 10.15 13.54
N PRO A 110 5.76 9.25 14.51
CA PRO A 110 5.60 9.57 15.94
C PRO A 110 6.62 10.59 16.49
N GLU A 111 7.77 10.76 15.83
CA GLU A 111 8.85 11.63 16.32
C GLU A 111 8.92 12.96 15.56
N SER A 112 8.94 12.91 14.22
CA SER A 112 8.99 14.10 13.39
C SER A 112 7.67 14.85 13.33
N LYS A 113 6.55 14.22 13.75
CA LYS A 113 5.18 14.76 13.65
C LYS A 113 4.78 15.17 12.23
N THR A 114 5.47 14.64 11.23
CA THR A 114 5.16 14.79 9.81
C THR A 114 4.50 13.53 9.29
N VAL A 115 3.80 13.63 8.17
CA VAL A 115 3.22 12.45 7.53
C VAL A 115 4.25 11.71 6.68
N TYR A 116 4.00 10.43 6.46
CA TYR A 116 4.81 9.57 5.63
C TYR A 116 3.94 8.49 4.96
N VAL A 117 4.40 7.98 3.82
CA VAL A 117 3.65 7.10 2.92
C VAL A 117 4.60 6.21 2.12
N CYS A 118 4.10 5.08 1.62
CA CYS A 118 4.88 4.13 0.83
C CYS A 118 5.45 4.78 -0.44
N ASP A 119 6.77 4.71 -0.58
CA ASP A 119 7.56 5.17 -1.71
C ASP A 119 7.94 4.01 -2.67
N LEU A 120 7.39 2.82 -2.42
CA LEU A 120 7.74 1.58 -3.13
C LEU A 120 9.22 1.18 -2.98
N CYS A 121 9.91 1.70 -1.96
CA CYS A 121 11.36 1.59 -1.80
C CYS A 121 12.12 1.93 -3.08
N GLN A 122 11.64 2.92 -3.84
CA GLN A 122 12.15 3.27 -5.17
C GLN A 122 13.66 3.63 -5.19
N TYR A 123 14.23 3.97 -4.04
CA TYR A 123 15.65 4.30 -3.87
C TYR A 123 16.54 3.08 -3.66
N ARG A 124 15.99 1.85 -3.63
CA ARG A 124 16.75 0.62 -3.39
C ARG A 124 16.79 -0.25 -4.65
N PRO A 125 17.96 -0.83 -4.99
CA PRO A 125 18.07 -1.75 -6.13
C PRO A 125 17.22 -3.01 -5.92
N ASP A 126 17.14 -3.51 -4.68
CA ASP A 126 16.36 -4.69 -4.30
C ASP A 126 14.84 -4.42 -4.19
N GLY A 127 14.38 -3.19 -4.43
CA GLY A 127 12.98 -2.82 -4.37
C GLY A 127 12.32 -2.96 -2.98
N PRO A 128 10.99 -3.20 -2.92
CA PRO A 128 10.22 -3.22 -1.68
C PRO A 128 10.65 -4.34 -0.72
N GLN A 129 11.19 -3.93 0.43
CA GLN A 129 11.64 -4.89 1.45
C GLN A 129 10.46 -5.64 2.09
N CYS A 130 9.28 -5.02 2.19
CA CYS A 130 8.09 -5.71 2.67
C CYS A 130 7.68 -6.90 1.78
N VAL A 131 7.86 -6.80 0.46
CA VAL A 131 7.62 -7.91 -0.48
C VAL A 131 8.70 -8.98 -0.30
N LYS A 132 9.97 -8.59 -0.28
CA LYS A 132 11.12 -9.50 -0.11
C LYS A 132 11.03 -10.36 1.16
N TRP A 133 10.54 -9.79 2.26
CA TRP A 133 10.51 -10.44 3.57
C TRP A 133 9.14 -11.04 3.92
N CYS A 134 8.17 -11.06 3.01
CA CYS A 134 6.87 -11.67 3.29
C CYS A 134 6.98 -13.19 3.27
N PRO A 135 6.83 -13.90 4.41
CA PRO A 135 7.03 -15.36 4.46
C PRO A 135 5.98 -16.12 3.66
N GLU A 136 4.76 -15.60 3.59
CA GLU A 136 3.63 -16.20 2.88
C GLU A 136 3.53 -15.77 1.41
N GLU A 137 4.46 -14.95 0.94
CA GLU A 137 4.43 -14.35 -0.41
C GLU A 137 3.08 -13.68 -0.72
N ALA A 138 2.47 -13.08 0.31
CA ALA A 138 1.16 -12.44 0.22
C ALA A 138 1.23 -11.05 -0.45
N LEU A 139 2.42 -10.51 -0.68
CA LEU A 139 2.61 -9.16 -1.22
C LEU A 139 3.23 -9.21 -2.61
N THR A 140 2.70 -8.43 -3.54
CA THR A 140 3.22 -8.36 -4.92
C THR A 140 3.17 -6.93 -5.43
N VAL A 141 4.19 -6.51 -6.18
CA VAL A 141 4.16 -5.26 -6.94
C VAL A 141 3.33 -5.47 -8.20
N VAL A 142 2.27 -4.68 -8.37
CA VAL A 142 1.34 -4.78 -9.49
C VAL A 142 1.06 -3.41 -10.09
N THR A 143 0.47 -3.40 -11.28
CA THR A 143 -0.20 -2.23 -11.85
C THR A 143 -1.72 -2.40 -11.79
N SER A 144 -2.48 -1.36 -12.13
CA SER A 144 -3.94 -1.45 -12.28
C SER A 144 -4.35 -2.56 -13.24
N ASP A 145 -3.59 -2.73 -14.33
CA ASP A 145 -3.90 -3.67 -15.39
C ASP A 145 -3.68 -5.11 -14.95
N VAL A 146 -2.54 -5.36 -14.29
CA VAL A 146 -2.24 -6.68 -13.70
C VAL A 146 -3.30 -7.05 -12.65
N LEU A 147 -3.70 -6.08 -11.81
CA LEU A 147 -4.74 -6.31 -10.81
C LEU A 147 -6.10 -6.62 -11.47
N ALA A 148 -6.48 -5.87 -12.51
CA ALA A 148 -7.71 -6.10 -13.26
C ALA A 148 -7.73 -7.47 -13.95
N GLN A 149 -6.60 -7.89 -14.55
CA GLN A 149 -6.49 -9.23 -15.13
C GLN A 149 -6.61 -10.33 -14.07
N LYS A 150 -5.98 -10.19 -12.91
CA LYS A 150 -6.13 -11.15 -11.80
C LYS A 150 -7.59 -11.27 -11.36
N ALA A 151 -8.32 -10.15 -11.27
CA ALA A 151 -9.74 -10.16 -10.93
C ALA A 151 -10.59 -10.89 -11.97
N ARG A 152 -10.34 -10.69 -13.27
CA ARG A 152 -11.05 -11.40 -14.36
C ARG A 152 -10.81 -12.91 -14.28
N LEU A 153 -9.56 -13.34 -14.09
CA LEU A 153 -9.22 -14.76 -13.97
C LEU A 153 -9.89 -15.40 -12.75
N ASN A 154 -9.93 -14.71 -11.61
CA ASN A 154 -10.61 -15.20 -10.41
C ASN A 154 -12.12 -15.32 -10.61
N ALA A 155 -12.75 -14.36 -11.31
CA ALA A 155 -14.17 -14.43 -11.66
C ALA A 155 -14.47 -15.64 -12.55
N ILE A 156 -13.65 -15.88 -13.57
CA ILE A 156 -13.78 -17.06 -14.45
C ILE A 156 -13.67 -18.37 -13.66
N LYS A 157 -12.68 -18.49 -12.76
CA LYS A 157 -12.53 -19.68 -11.91
C LYS A 157 -13.76 -19.95 -11.06
N LYS A 158 -14.33 -18.91 -10.45
CA LYS A 158 -15.53 -19.03 -9.61
C LYS A 158 -16.74 -19.49 -10.43
N LEU A 159 -16.93 -18.93 -11.64
CA LEU A 159 -18.01 -19.31 -12.53
C LEU A 159 -17.92 -20.78 -12.98
N PHE A 160 -16.72 -21.28 -13.30
CA PHE A 160 -16.55 -22.70 -13.65
C PHE A 160 -16.77 -23.63 -12.45
N GLN A 161 -16.31 -23.25 -11.26
CA GLN A 161 -16.55 -24.02 -10.03
C GLN A 161 -18.04 -24.12 -9.71
N GLU A 162 -18.78 -23.01 -9.83
CA GLU A 162 -20.24 -23.00 -9.62
C GLU A 162 -20.97 -23.88 -10.65
N HIS A 163 -20.52 -23.92 -11.90
CA HIS A 163 -21.10 -24.80 -12.92
C HIS A 163 -20.86 -26.28 -12.62
N GLU A 164 -19.64 -26.66 -12.22
CA GLU A 164 -19.30 -28.04 -11.83
C GLU A 164 -20.08 -28.52 -10.59
N GLU A 165 -20.44 -27.60 -9.69
CA GLU A 165 -21.28 -27.91 -8.51
C GLU A 165 -22.76 -28.09 -8.87
N LEU A 166 -23.27 -27.40 -9.90
CA LEU A 166 -24.64 -27.53 -10.38
C LEU A 166 -24.88 -28.79 -11.22
N GLU A 167 -23.84 -29.34 -11.83
CA GLU A 167 -23.91 -30.57 -12.63
C GLU A 167 -23.77 -31.86 -11.79
N LYS A 168 -23.55 -31.76 -10.48
CA LYS A 168 -23.51 -32.87 -9.53
C LYS A 168 -24.83 -33.02 -8.78
#